data_AF-A0A7C1IMD1-F1
#
_entry.id   AF-A0A7C1IMD1-F1
#
_cell.length_a   1.000
_cell.length_b   1.000
_cell.length_c   1.000
_cell.angle_alpha   90.00
_cell.angle_beta   90.00
_cell.angle_gamma   90.00
#
_symmetry.space_group_name_H-M   'P 1'
#
loop_
_entity.id
_entity.type
_entity.pdbx_description
1 polymer ?
#
loop_
_entity_poly.entity_id
_entity_poly.type
_entity_poly.pdbx_seq_one_letter_code
_entity_poly.pdbx_strand_id
1 'polypeptide(L)'
;MTKFFGALAESGIRLGEGQPETSHTTFELVDTEGNLLLPAVQTDTRVHFHSVLNNIPIMGPGAKMSAAFDPQGNVTELVFARRGVEPGRQTFPLLGPGQAVQRALGAAAAARFVPEQEAQLVYYAPPLSEQGVKTLIPHYDIGGIIFTPEGGQFHKLRRLIPAIDDEDYVPFVGMEMWVEEGHWVNAQAFVRGGQPPYRYYWHSTSADLSEVPDDKNSVQYWAFPREQAGPETLTVNVIDDNGILVSTSQTVIVGYELKVAQAGGVVPAAVGRDFGISRAVSDLGAVNQSGFRSRFLKDGVAQRFNWTGTSAWEKDFKQPPAGLDTQYVDNADIVFYIGHGYGGGFTFESNQDDGTLTYTDAAGAWGNHDLEWLALLSCQVLKGDYGGKSWATRWGPTFDGLHLLLGFQTNAYDWPNFGRRFADYTLGRKFLFVTLPPLPIRTAWFKAKAEEQPASVESVVMGPVGPGGVLGGYNDYFWGKGPVSCDLRGSNIRGFWRQVYK
;
A
#
# COMPACT_ATOMS: atom_id res chain seq x y z
N MET A 1 10.59 -21.02 20.03
CA MET A 1 9.19 -21.50 19.94
C MET A 1 8.63 -21.98 21.28
N THR A 2 9.11 -23.07 21.89
CA THR A 2 8.52 -23.66 23.12
C THR A 2 8.40 -22.67 24.30
N LYS A 3 9.42 -21.84 24.52
CA LYS A 3 9.40 -20.81 25.58
C LYS A 3 8.34 -19.71 25.34
N PHE A 4 8.12 -19.31 24.09
CA PHE A 4 7.15 -18.28 23.74
C PHE A 4 5.72 -18.76 23.96
N PHE A 5 5.38 -19.92 23.41
CA PHE A 5 4.05 -20.50 23.57
C PHE A 5 3.79 -20.97 25.00
N GLY A 6 4.81 -21.45 25.71
CA GLY A 6 4.75 -21.72 27.14
C GLY A 6 4.41 -20.47 27.94
N ALA A 7 5.12 -19.35 27.71
CA ALA A 7 4.86 -18.09 28.40
C ALA A 7 3.44 -17.54 28.13
N LEU A 8 2.95 -17.64 26.89
CA LEU A 8 1.56 -17.28 26.57
C LEU A 8 0.56 -18.16 27.32
N ALA A 9 0.77 -19.48 27.33
CA ALA A 9 -0.10 -20.42 28.02
C ALA A 9 -0.11 -20.19 29.55
N GLU A 10 1.05 -19.96 30.17
CA GLU A 10 1.18 -19.62 31.59
C GLU A 10 0.49 -18.29 31.94
N SER A 11 0.47 -17.35 30.99
CA SER A 11 -0.26 -16.07 31.11
C SER A 11 -1.77 -16.20 30.86
N GLY A 12 -2.28 -17.43 30.65
CA GLY A 12 -3.68 -17.69 30.34
C GLY A 12 -4.09 -17.40 28.89
N ILE A 13 -3.14 -17.05 28.02
CA ILE A 13 -3.37 -16.78 26.60
C ILE A 13 -3.39 -18.10 25.82
N ARG A 14 -4.57 -18.53 25.38
CA ARG A 14 -4.73 -19.70 24.51
C ARG A 14 -4.62 -19.28 23.04
N LEU A 15 -3.81 -20.00 22.25
CA LEU A 15 -3.55 -19.68 20.84
C LEU A 15 -4.64 -20.17 19.87
N GLY A 16 -5.44 -21.16 20.29
CA GLY A 16 -6.42 -21.81 19.40
C GLY A 16 -5.76 -22.81 18.44
N GLU A 17 -6.49 -23.18 17.38
CA GLU A 17 -5.97 -24.03 16.30
C GLU A 17 -5.08 -23.21 15.37
N GLY A 18 -3.97 -23.80 14.94
CA GLY A 18 -3.01 -23.15 14.07
C GLY A 18 -1.64 -23.81 14.09
N GLN A 19 -0.72 -23.27 13.30
CA GLN A 19 0.65 -23.76 13.22
C GLN A 19 1.65 -22.61 13.37
N PRO A 20 2.76 -22.81 14.08
CA PRO A 20 3.83 -21.83 14.13
C PRO A 20 4.69 -21.87 12.87
N GLU A 21 5.17 -20.71 12.44
CA GLU A 21 6.16 -20.57 11.38
C GLU A 21 7.31 -19.67 11.88
N THR A 22 8.54 -19.97 11.49
CA THR A 22 9.70 -19.12 11.77
C THR A 22 10.14 -18.37 10.53
N SER A 23 10.32 -17.06 10.67
CA SER A 23 10.90 -16.20 9.64
C SER A 23 12.07 -15.39 10.23
N HIS A 24 12.80 -14.71 9.35
CA HIS A 24 13.94 -13.87 9.72
C HIS A 24 13.92 -12.58 8.90
N THR A 25 14.19 -11.47 9.56
CA THR A 25 14.61 -10.23 8.92
C THR A 25 16.04 -10.38 8.44
N THR A 26 16.29 -10.14 7.16
CA THR A 26 17.64 -10.24 6.57
C THR A 26 18.21 -8.88 6.23
N PHE A 27 19.52 -8.73 6.36
CA PHE A 27 20.27 -7.54 5.98
C PHE A 27 21.43 -7.91 5.05
N GLU A 28 21.62 -7.18 3.96
CA GLU A 28 22.68 -7.42 2.97
C GLU A 28 23.33 -6.10 2.51
N LEU A 29 24.60 -6.17 2.09
CA LEU A 29 25.38 -5.05 1.55
C LEU A 29 26.04 -5.44 0.24
N VAL A 30 26.03 -4.54 -0.74
CA VAL A 30 26.75 -4.65 -2.00
C VAL A 30 27.55 -3.39 -2.31
N ASP A 31 28.58 -3.50 -3.15
CA ASP A 31 29.26 -2.34 -3.73
C ASP A 31 28.44 -1.71 -4.88
N THR A 32 28.99 -0.68 -5.53
CA THR A 32 28.34 0.02 -6.65
C THR A 32 28.14 -0.85 -7.89
N GLU A 33 28.94 -1.90 -8.04
CA GLU A 33 28.85 -2.87 -9.13
C GLU A 33 27.87 -4.01 -8.81
N GLY A 34 27.37 -4.08 -7.57
CA GLY A 34 26.46 -5.12 -7.10
C GLY A 34 27.16 -6.37 -6.57
N ASN A 35 28.47 -6.35 -6.36
CA ASN A 35 29.18 -7.44 -5.71
C ASN A 35 28.89 -7.44 -4.21
N LEU A 36 28.71 -8.62 -3.62
CA LEU A 36 28.43 -8.78 -2.20
C LEU A 36 29.60 -8.30 -1.34
N LEU A 37 29.34 -7.29 -0.52
CA LEU A 37 30.22 -6.89 0.60
C LEU A 37 29.82 -7.62 1.88
N LEU A 38 28.52 -7.84 2.07
CA LEU A 38 27.94 -8.65 3.13
C LEU A 38 26.79 -9.46 2.54
N PRO A 39 26.88 -10.81 2.49
CA PRO A 39 25.73 -11.63 2.10
C PRO A 39 24.56 -11.42 3.07
N ALA A 40 23.35 -11.77 2.65
CA ALA A 40 22.16 -11.67 3.49
C ALA A 40 22.35 -12.41 4.83
N VAL A 41 22.46 -11.65 5.91
CA VAL A 41 22.55 -12.17 7.29
C VAL A 41 21.21 -12.02 8.00
N GLN A 42 20.85 -13.01 8.80
CA GLN A 42 19.66 -12.95 9.65
C GLN A 42 19.95 -12.04 10.85
N THR A 43 19.05 -11.10 11.10
CA THR A 43 19.20 -10.10 12.18
C THR A 43 18.30 -10.38 13.38
N ASP A 44 17.27 -11.20 13.19
CA ASP A 44 16.34 -11.64 14.22
C ASP A 44 15.90 -13.09 13.95
N THR A 45 15.12 -13.62 14.88
CA THR A 45 14.22 -14.76 14.63
C THR A 45 12.82 -14.32 14.99
N ARG A 46 11.87 -14.46 14.06
CA ARG A 46 10.46 -14.20 14.32
C ARG A 46 9.68 -15.50 14.30
N VAL A 47 8.79 -15.66 15.27
CA VAL A 47 7.82 -16.75 15.32
C VAL A 47 6.45 -16.17 15.05
N HIS A 48 5.81 -16.59 13.96
CA HIS A 48 4.42 -16.30 13.63
C HIS A 48 3.55 -17.48 14.04
N PHE A 49 2.31 -17.22 14.43
CA PHE A 49 1.31 -18.26 14.65
C PHE A 49 0.15 -18.07 13.68
N HIS A 50 0.00 -19.02 12.75
CA HIS A 50 -1.01 -19.01 11.70
C HIS A 50 -2.26 -19.71 12.20
N SER A 51 -3.24 -18.93 12.63
CA SER A 51 -4.50 -19.47 13.12
C SER A 51 -5.39 -19.99 12.00
N VAL A 52 -6.20 -20.99 12.34
CA VAL A 52 -7.26 -21.52 11.49
C VAL A 52 -8.59 -21.55 12.25
N LEU A 53 -9.69 -21.46 11.50
CA LEU A 53 -11.06 -21.71 11.97
C LEU A 53 -11.65 -22.83 11.11
N ASN A 54 -11.90 -24.00 11.69
CA ASN A 54 -12.41 -25.17 10.96
C ASN A 54 -11.54 -25.50 9.72
N ASN A 55 -10.21 -25.51 9.88
CA ASN A 55 -9.21 -25.69 8.81
C ASN A 55 -9.14 -24.59 7.74
N ILE A 56 -9.89 -23.50 7.88
CA ILE A 56 -9.80 -22.32 7.00
C ILE A 56 -8.88 -21.29 7.67
N PRO A 57 -7.81 -20.80 7.01
CA PRO A 57 -6.94 -19.78 7.57
C PRO A 57 -7.71 -18.52 7.96
N ILE A 58 -7.38 -17.93 9.11
CA ILE A 58 -7.83 -16.58 9.46
C ILE A 58 -6.67 -15.61 9.29
N MET A 59 -6.93 -14.48 8.65
CA MET A 59 -5.96 -13.44 8.37
C MET A 59 -6.57 -12.06 8.61
N GLY A 60 -5.72 -11.05 8.72
CA GLY A 60 -6.16 -9.67 8.95
C GLY A 60 -5.55 -9.09 10.22
N PRO A 61 -5.61 -7.76 10.41
CA PRO A 61 -5.02 -7.10 11.56
C PRO A 61 -5.65 -7.53 12.91
N GLY A 62 -6.86 -8.09 12.90
CA GLY A 62 -7.52 -8.65 14.08
C GLY A 62 -7.13 -10.10 14.43
N ALA A 63 -6.24 -10.73 13.65
CA ALA A 63 -5.81 -12.12 13.82
C ALA A 63 -4.29 -12.26 13.59
N LYS A 64 -3.49 -11.54 14.38
CA LYS A 64 -2.03 -11.55 14.32
C LYS A 64 -1.40 -11.94 15.63
N MET A 65 -0.54 -12.95 15.60
CA MET A 65 0.22 -13.40 16.75
C MET A 65 1.65 -13.67 16.30
N SER A 66 2.58 -12.83 16.75
CA SER A 66 4.00 -13.06 16.49
C SER A 66 4.89 -12.50 17.60
N ALA A 67 6.09 -13.07 17.72
CA ALA A 67 7.16 -12.51 18.54
C ALA A 67 8.49 -12.56 17.80
N ALA A 68 9.27 -11.49 17.93
CA ALA A 68 10.63 -11.41 17.40
C ALA A 68 11.66 -11.48 18.53
N PHE A 69 12.79 -12.11 18.24
CA PHE A 69 13.90 -12.34 19.15
C PHE A 69 15.19 -11.81 18.54
N ASP A 70 16.00 -11.13 19.34
CA ASP A 70 17.37 -10.78 18.96
C ASP A 70 18.28 -12.04 18.95
N PRO A 71 19.53 -11.94 18.46
CA PRO A 71 20.47 -13.07 18.46
C PRO A 71 20.80 -13.62 19.85
N GLN A 72 20.54 -12.87 20.92
CA GLN A 72 20.73 -13.30 22.32
C GLN A 72 19.49 -14.02 22.88
N GLY A 73 18.39 -14.04 22.13
CA GLY A 73 17.12 -14.65 22.52
C GLY A 73 16.22 -13.74 23.35
N ASN A 74 16.52 -12.44 23.48
CA ASN A 74 15.62 -11.48 24.11
C ASN A 74 14.48 -11.13 23.16
N VAL A 75 13.27 -10.94 23.71
CA VAL A 75 12.11 -10.49 22.94
C VAL A 75 12.30 -9.03 22.55
N THR A 76 12.28 -8.74 21.25
CA THR A 76 12.39 -7.38 20.69
C THR A 76 11.05 -6.86 20.17
N GLU A 77 10.13 -7.74 19.82
CA GLU A 77 8.76 -7.37 19.46
C GLU A 77 7.77 -8.45 19.88
N LEU A 78 6.59 -8.01 20.32
CA LEU A 78 5.41 -8.84 20.49
C LEU A 78 4.23 -8.20 19.76
N VAL A 79 3.60 -8.95 18.87
CA VAL A 79 2.33 -8.57 18.23
C VAL A 79 1.28 -9.59 18.65
N PHE A 80 0.23 -9.12 19.31
CA PHE A 80 -0.89 -9.95 19.71
C PHE A 80 -2.21 -9.24 19.44
N ALA A 81 -2.96 -9.75 18.48
CA ALA A 81 -4.30 -9.33 18.12
C ALA A 81 -5.10 -10.57 17.77
N ARG A 82 -6.19 -10.82 18.50
CA ARG A 82 -7.06 -11.97 18.27
C ARG A 82 -8.50 -11.61 18.60
N ARG A 83 -9.39 -11.77 17.62
CA ARG A 83 -10.84 -11.77 17.87
C ARG A 83 -11.26 -13.11 18.46
N GLY A 84 -12.06 -13.07 19.52
CA GLY A 84 -12.79 -14.25 19.99
C GLY A 84 -13.91 -14.57 19.00
N VAL A 85 -14.01 -15.83 18.60
CA VAL A 85 -14.98 -16.27 17.59
C VAL A 85 -15.60 -17.60 18.00
N GLU A 86 -16.85 -17.78 17.61
CA GLU A 86 -17.60 -19.02 17.75
C GLU A 86 -18.23 -19.38 16.40
N PRO A 87 -18.44 -20.67 16.09
CA PRO A 87 -19.11 -21.07 14.86
C PRO A 87 -20.49 -20.40 14.73
N GLY A 88 -20.77 -19.86 13.54
CA GLY A 88 -22.09 -19.34 13.21
C GLY A 88 -23.16 -20.44 13.25
N ARG A 89 -24.42 -20.04 13.44
CA ARG A 89 -25.57 -20.97 13.51
C ARG A 89 -26.07 -21.43 12.15
N GLN A 90 -25.57 -20.84 11.06
CA GLN A 90 -26.04 -21.02 9.69
C GLN A 90 -24.88 -21.43 8.79
N THR A 91 -25.20 -22.14 7.71
CA THR A 91 -24.27 -22.52 6.64
C THR A 91 -24.68 -21.84 5.35
N PHE A 92 -23.71 -21.34 4.60
CA PHE A 92 -23.95 -20.61 3.35
C PHE A 92 -23.28 -21.32 2.17
N PRO A 93 -23.90 -21.33 0.98
CA PRO A 93 -23.23 -21.76 -0.23
C PRO A 93 -22.08 -20.79 -0.54
N LEU A 94 -20.93 -21.35 -0.91
CA LEU A 94 -19.80 -20.55 -1.38
C LEU A 94 -19.98 -20.19 -2.86
N LEU A 95 -19.60 -18.96 -3.22
CA LEU A 95 -19.42 -18.55 -4.60
C LEU A 95 -18.36 -19.42 -5.26
N GLY A 96 -18.50 -19.69 -6.56
CA GLY A 96 -17.44 -20.35 -7.32
C GLY A 96 -16.21 -19.44 -7.44
N PRO A 97 -14.97 -19.97 -7.40
CA PRO A 97 -13.75 -19.15 -7.55
C PRO A 97 -13.75 -18.22 -8.78
N GLY A 98 -14.26 -18.70 -9.92
CA GLY A 98 -14.37 -17.88 -11.13
C GLY A 98 -15.33 -16.68 -11.00
N GLN A 99 -16.43 -16.83 -10.23
CA GLN A 99 -17.34 -15.73 -9.94
C GLN A 99 -16.67 -14.69 -9.02
N ALA A 100 -15.87 -15.16 -8.05
CA ALA A 100 -15.12 -14.27 -7.17
C ALA A 100 -14.05 -13.47 -7.95
N VAL A 101 -13.37 -14.09 -8.93
CA VAL A 101 -12.44 -13.40 -9.84
C VAL A 101 -13.18 -12.36 -10.70
N GLN A 102 -14.36 -12.69 -11.23
CA GLN A 102 -15.19 -11.74 -11.97
C GLN A 102 -15.63 -10.55 -11.09
N ARG A 103 -15.95 -10.78 -9.82
CA ARG A 103 -16.24 -9.69 -8.85
C ARG A 103 -15.01 -8.83 -8.58
N ALA A 104 -13.82 -9.42 -8.48
CA ALA A 104 -12.58 -8.69 -8.19
C ALA A 104 -12.09 -7.79 -9.34
N LEU A 105 -12.38 -8.17 -10.59
CA LEU A 105 -11.75 -7.61 -11.79
C LEU A 105 -12.74 -7.04 -12.81
N GLY A 106 -14.02 -7.42 -12.75
CA GLY A 106 -14.95 -7.26 -13.86
C GLY A 106 -14.70 -8.29 -14.99
N ALA A 107 -15.71 -8.54 -15.82
CA ALA A 107 -15.68 -9.62 -16.81
C ALA A 107 -14.56 -9.50 -17.85
N ALA A 108 -14.29 -8.28 -18.34
CA ALA A 108 -13.29 -8.05 -19.38
C ALA A 108 -11.85 -8.25 -18.89
N ALA A 109 -11.53 -7.76 -17.68
CA ALA A 109 -10.21 -7.98 -17.10
C ALA A 109 -10.03 -9.42 -16.60
N ALA A 110 -11.10 -10.07 -16.11
CA ALA A 110 -11.06 -11.48 -15.73
C ALA A 110 -10.66 -12.40 -16.89
N ALA A 111 -11.01 -12.07 -18.14
CA ALA A 111 -10.62 -12.84 -19.32
C ALA A 111 -9.10 -12.81 -19.63
N ARG A 112 -8.37 -11.83 -19.10
CA ARG A 112 -6.92 -11.63 -19.30
C ARG A 112 -6.11 -11.91 -18.02
N PHE A 113 -6.77 -12.39 -16.99
CA PHE A 113 -6.18 -12.62 -15.67
C PHE A 113 -5.75 -14.07 -15.51
N VAL A 114 -4.51 -14.24 -15.06
CA VAL A 114 -4.01 -15.55 -14.63
C VAL A 114 -3.83 -15.52 -13.12
N PRO A 115 -4.65 -16.27 -12.35
CA PRO A 115 -4.48 -16.35 -10.92
C PRO A 115 -3.14 -17.03 -10.58
N GLU A 116 -2.42 -16.49 -9.59
CA GLU A 116 -1.15 -17.07 -9.14
C GLU A 116 -1.30 -18.38 -8.38
N GLN A 117 -2.46 -18.56 -7.73
CA GLN A 117 -2.89 -19.74 -6.99
C GLN A 117 -4.40 -19.87 -7.17
N GLU A 118 -4.97 -21.06 -7.03
CA GLU A 118 -6.43 -21.18 -6.88
C GLU A 118 -6.88 -20.25 -5.75
N ALA A 119 -7.99 -19.52 -5.96
CA ALA A 119 -8.49 -18.55 -4.99
C ALA A 119 -8.62 -19.22 -3.62
N GLN A 120 -7.80 -18.79 -2.65
CA GLN A 120 -7.73 -19.44 -1.35
C GLN A 120 -8.88 -18.93 -0.48
N LEU A 121 -9.63 -19.85 0.11
CA LEU A 121 -10.66 -19.52 1.09
C LEU A 121 -9.99 -19.14 2.42
N VAL A 122 -10.36 -17.98 2.97
CA VAL A 122 -9.82 -17.44 4.22
C VAL A 122 -10.94 -16.76 5.02
N TYR A 123 -10.79 -16.63 6.33
CA TYR A 123 -11.57 -15.67 7.12
C TYR A 123 -10.78 -14.36 7.25
N TYR A 124 -11.44 -13.23 6.97
CA TYR A 124 -10.88 -11.92 7.26
C TYR A 124 -11.27 -11.46 8.67
N ALA A 125 -10.28 -11.05 9.45
CA ALA A 125 -10.43 -10.46 10.78
C ALA A 125 -10.02 -8.98 10.74
N PRO A 126 -10.96 -8.04 10.70
CA PRO A 126 -10.66 -6.60 10.70
C PRO A 126 -9.91 -6.18 11.98
N PRO A 127 -9.19 -5.04 11.96
CA PRO A 127 -8.44 -4.53 13.11
C PRO A 127 -9.26 -4.47 14.39
N LEU A 128 -8.66 -4.73 15.55
CA LEU A 128 -9.36 -4.68 16.85
C LEU A 128 -9.88 -3.28 17.22
N SER A 129 -9.39 -2.23 16.56
CA SER A 129 -9.96 -0.87 16.68
C SER A 129 -11.36 -0.75 16.08
N GLU A 130 -11.76 -1.67 15.19
CA GLU A 130 -13.12 -1.78 14.68
C GLU A 130 -13.96 -2.53 15.72
N GLN A 131 -14.54 -1.80 16.67
CA GLN A 131 -15.26 -2.37 17.81
C GLN A 131 -16.64 -2.94 17.44
N GLY A 132 -17.19 -2.52 16.29
CA GLY A 132 -18.52 -2.93 15.82
C GLY A 132 -18.60 -4.33 15.20
N VAL A 133 -17.45 -4.95 14.91
CA VAL A 133 -17.38 -6.25 14.25
C VAL A 133 -17.99 -7.35 15.12
N LYS A 134 -19.07 -7.95 14.63
CA LYS A 134 -19.82 -9.05 15.26
C LYS A 134 -19.67 -10.38 14.52
N THR A 135 -19.45 -10.34 13.21
CA THR A 135 -19.40 -11.53 12.36
C THR A 135 -18.17 -11.52 11.47
N LEU A 136 -17.51 -12.67 11.34
CA LEU A 136 -16.50 -12.90 10.31
C LEU A 136 -17.09 -13.84 9.25
N ILE A 137 -16.96 -13.47 7.99
CA ILE A 137 -17.38 -14.30 6.86
C ILE A 137 -16.17 -14.80 6.08
N PRO A 138 -16.29 -15.94 5.38
CA PRO A 138 -15.22 -16.39 4.50
C PRO A 138 -15.09 -15.45 3.30
N HIS A 139 -13.87 -15.30 2.83
CA HIS A 139 -13.47 -14.53 1.65
C HIS A 139 -12.57 -15.41 0.77
N TYR A 140 -12.55 -15.10 -0.52
CA TYR A 140 -11.50 -15.53 -1.43
C TYR A 140 -10.37 -14.50 -1.42
N ASP A 141 -9.15 -14.96 -1.18
CA ASP A 141 -7.94 -14.18 -1.40
C ASP A 141 -7.49 -14.31 -2.86
N ILE A 142 -7.63 -13.21 -3.59
CA ILE A 142 -7.41 -13.15 -5.03
C ILE A 142 -6.20 -12.27 -5.32
N GLY A 143 -5.21 -12.87 -5.97
CA GLY A 143 -4.04 -12.22 -6.55
C GLY A 143 -3.64 -12.92 -7.84
N GLY A 144 -2.90 -12.24 -8.69
CA GLY A 144 -2.51 -12.82 -9.97
C GLY A 144 -1.81 -11.84 -10.89
N ILE A 145 -1.59 -12.31 -12.10
CA ILE A 145 -0.93 -11.59 -13.18
C ILE A 145 -1.99 -11.11 -14.17
N ILE A 146 -1.91 -9.85 -14.57
CA ILE A 146 -2.69 -9.30 -15.68
C ILE A 146 -1.77 -9.16 -16.87
N PHE A 147 -2.23 -9.64 -18.02
CA PHE A 147 -1.55 -9.45 -19.31
C PHE A 147 -2.15 -8.26 -20.07
N THR A 148 -1.30 -7.36 -20.54
CA THR A 148 -1.72 -6.28 -21.43
C THR A 148 -1.84 -6.81 -22.88
N PRO A 149 -2.68 -6.20 -23.73
CA PRO A 149 -2.78 -6.57 -25.14
C PRO A 149 -1.43 -6.51 -25.89
N GLU A 150 -0.51 -5.66 -25.44
CA GLU A 150 0.82 -5.43 -26.01
C GLU A 150 1.85 -6.45 -25.49
N GLY A 151 1.44 -7.41 -24.65
CA GLY A 151 2.30 -8.48 -24.12
C GLY A 151 3.00 -8.15 -22.80
N GLY A 152 2.67 -7.03 -22.17
CA GLY A 152 3.14 -6.70 -20.81
C GLY A 152 2.49 -7.60 -19.76
N GLN A 153 3.17 -7.78 -18.62
CA GLN A 153 2.64 -8.52 -17.47
C GLN A 153 2.97 -7.80 -16.16
N PHE A 154 2.01 -7.72 -15.25
CA PHE A 154 2.22 -7.15 -13.92
C PHE A 154 1.40 -7.86 -12.86
N HIS A 155 1.87 -7.78 -11.61
CA HIS A 155 1.21 -8.41 -10.48
C HIS A 155 0.23 -7.43 -9.82
N LYS A 156 -1.01 -7.88 -9.62
CA LYS A 156 -2.02 -7.10 -8.92
C LYS A 156 -1.79 -7.15 -7.41
N LEU A 157 -2.15 -6.06 -6.70
CA LEU A 157 -2.31 -6.12 -5.25
C LEU A 157 -3.41 -7.15 -4.93
N ARG A 158 -3.18 -7.93 -3.88
CA ARG A 158 -4.12 -8.98 -3.44
C ARG A 158 -5.35 -8.36 -2.80
N ARG A 159 -6.51 -8.97 -3.05
CA ARG A 159 -7.84 -8.51 -2.59
C ARG A 159 -8.61 -9.63 -1.93
N LEU A 160 -9.39 -9.27 -0.92
CA LEU A 160 -10.33 -10.19 -0.27
C LEU A 160 -11.72 -9.93 -0.83
N ILE A 161 -12.31 -10.95 -1.44
CA ILE A 161 -13.68 -10.90 -1.98
C ILE A 161 -14.57 -11.77 -1.11
N PRO A 162 -15.71 -11.28 -0.59
CA PRO A 162 -16.65 -12.12 0.14
C PRO A 162 -16.96 -13.41 -0.61
N ALA A 163 -16.83 -14.56 0.04
CA ALA A 163 -17.02 -15.87 -0.58
C ALA A 163 -18.48 -16.34 -0.51
N ILE A 164 -19.36 -15.56 0.13
CA ILE A 164 -20.80 -15.80 0.20
C ILE A 164 -21.54 -14.64 -0.46
N ASP A 165 -22.80 -14.87 -0.80
CA ASP A 165 -23.69 -13.87 -1.41
C ASP A 165 -25.02 -13.83 -0.66
N ASP A 166 -24.93 -13.42 0.60
CA ASP A 166 -26.07 -13.31 1.50
C ASP A 166 -26.20 -11.86 1.97
N GLU A 167 -27.34 -11.23 1.68
CA GLU A 167 -27.55 -9.80 1.94
C GLU A 167 -27.52 -9.46 3.43
N ASP A 168 -27.73 -10.41 4.35
CA ASP A 168 -27.63 -10.12 5.79
C ASP A 168 -26.17 -9.92 6.25
N TYR A 169 -25.20 -10.42 5.47
CA TYR A 169 -23.79 -10.43 5.84
C TYR A 169 -22.86 -9.71 4.86
N VAL A 170 -23.27 -9.58 3.60
CA VAL A 170 -22.52 -8.91 2.55
C VAL A 170 -23.35 -7.73 2.06
N PRO A 171 -22.90 -6.48 2.29
CA PRO A 171 -23.63 -5.31 1.82
C PRO A 171 -23.67 -5.30 0.29
N PHE A 172 -24.83 -4.96 -0.27
CA PHE A 172 -24.94 -4.57 -1.67
C PHE A 172 -24.77 -3.07 -1.77
N VAL A 173 -23.93 -2.61 -2.71
CA VAL A 173 -23.77 -1.20 -3.05
C VAL A 173 -24.15 -0.94 -4.50
N GLY A 174 -25.03 0.03 -4.69
CA GLY A 174 -25.30 0.64 -5.98
C GLY A 174 -24.94 2.13 -5.97
N MET A 175 -24.85 2.71 -7.16
CA MET A 175 -24.51 4.12 -7.34
C MET A 175 -25.33 4.70 -8.49
N GLU A 176 -25.76 5.94 -8.31
CA GLU A 176 -26.27 6.79 -9.38
C GLU A 176 -25.28 7.93 -9.58
N MET A 177 -24.90 8.18 -10.83
CA MET A 177 -23.93 9.20 -11.21
C MET A 177 -24.49 10.02 -12.38
N TRP A 178 -24.38 11.34 -12.31
CA TRP A 178 -24.81 12.25 -13.37
C TRP A 178 -23.86 13.44 -13.51
N VAL A 179 -23.86 14.04 -14.70
CA VAL A 179 -23.04 15.21 -15.04
C VAL A 179 -23.95 16.42 -15.21
N GLU A 180 -23.66 17.48 -14.47
CA GLU A 180 -24.30 18.80 -14.61
C GLU A 180 -23.48 19.72 -15.53
N GLU A 181 -23.97 20.93 -15.80
CA GLU A 181 -23.23 21.91 -16.61
C GLU A 181 -21.83 22.17 -16.03
N GLY A 182 -20.83 22.28 -16.92
CA GLY A 182 -19.48 22.64 -16.53
C GLY A 182 -18.75 21.57 -15.71
N HIS A 183 -18.80 20.29 -16.09
CA HIS A 183 -17.93 19.23 -15.52
C HIS A 183 -18.19 18.86 -14.05
N TRP A 184 -19.29 19.34 -13.47
CA TRP A 184 -19.73 18.89 -12.16
C TRP A 184 -20.26 17.47 -12.27
N VAL A 185 -19.54 16.56 -11.64
CA VAL A 185 -19.97 15.18 -11.45
C VAL A 185 -20.62 15.07 -10.08
N ASN A 186 -21.83 14.55 -10.07
CA ASN A 186 -22.59 14.26 -8.87
C ASN A 186 -22.82 12.76 -8.78
N ALA A 187 -22.74 12.21 -7.58
CA ALA A 187 -23.10 10.83 -7.36
C ALA A 187 -23.65 10.58 -5.97
N GLN A 188 -24.51 9.56 -5.89
CA GLN A 188 -25.15 9.08 -4.69
C GLN A 188 -25.04 7.57 -4.62
N ALA A 189 -24.44 7.06 -3.55
CA ALA A 189 -24.40 5.64 -3.25
C ALA A 189 -25.63 5.24 -2.43
N PHE A 190 -26.15 4.05 -2.70
CA PHE A 190 -27.19 3.42 -1.92
C PHE A 190 -26.74 2.02 -1.50
N VAL A 191 -26.94 1.71 -0.22
CA VAL A 191 -26.46 0.47 0.40
C VAL A 191 -27.65 -0.24 1.05
N ARG A 192 -27.70 -1.56 0.86
CA ARG A 192 -28.66 -2.44 1.54
C ARG A 192 -27.93 -3.70 2.01
N GLY A 193 -28.43 -4.32 3.09
CA GLY A 193 -27.78 -5.49 3.66
C GLY A 193 -26.47 -5.19 4.38
N GLY A 194 -25.82 -6.23 4.92
CA GLY A 194 -24.65 -6.10 5.79
C GLY A 194 -24.99 -5.40 7.12
N GLN A 195 -23.94 -4.98 7.84
CA GLN A 195 -24.10 -4.38 9.16
C GLN A 195 -23.80 -2.87 9.15
N PRO A 196 -24.81 -1.99 9.31
CA PRO A 196 -24.55 -0.56 9.50
C PRO A 196 -23.91 -0.27 10.88
N PRO A 197 -23.23 0.88 11.06
CA PRO A 197 -23.06 1.96 10.09
C PRO A 197 -22.10 1.61 8.93
N TYR A 198 -22.25 2.31 7.81
CA TYR A 198 -21.37 2.18 6.65
C TYR A 198 -20.38 3.35 6.57
N ARG A 199 -19.19 3.06 6.06
CA ARG A 199 -18.21 4.07 5.68
C ARG A 199 -18.02 4.06 4.16
N TYR A 200 -17.97 5.25 3.57
CA TYR A 200 -17.90 5.48 2.13
C TYR A 200 -16.58 6.12 1.76
N TYR A 201 -15.91 5.56 0.77
CA TYR A 201 -14.68 6.11 0.22
C TYR A 201 -14.85 6.30 -1.28
N TRP A 202 -14.88 7.57 -1.70
CA TRP A 202 -15.14 7.98 -3.08
C TRP A 202 -13.84 8.18 -3.85
N HIS A 203 -13.80 7.71 -5.09
CA HIS A 203 -12.59 7.65 -5.90
C HIS A 203 -12.87 8.02 -7.34
N SER A 204 -12.14 8.99 -7.87
CA SER A 204 -12.27 9.47 -9.24
C SER A 204 -10.98 9.22 -10.02
N THR A 205 -11.12 9.04 -11.33
CA THR A 205 -9.99 8.97 -12.28
C THR A 205 -9.25 10.30 -12.43
N SER A 206 -9.91 11.43 -12.11
CA SER A 206 -9.39 12.76 -12.38
C SER A 206 -9.43 13.74 -11.21
N ALA A 207 -10.10 13.41 -10.11
CA ALA A 207 -10.24 14.29 -8.95
C ALA A 207 -9.85 13.60 -7.65
N ASP A 208 -9.13 14.33 -6.80
CA ASP A 208 -8.87 13.91 -5.43
C ASP A 208 -10.14 14.04 -4.59
N LEU A 209 -10.70 12.89 -4.20
CA LEU A 209 -11.89 12.80 -3.35
C LEU A 209 -11.56 12.32 -1.93
N SER A 210 -10.28 12.30 -1.56
CA SER A 210 -9.84 11.81 -0.25
C SER A 210 -10.26 12.67 0.94
N GLU A 211 -10.77 13.88 0.68
CA GLU A 211 -11.35 14.82 1.67
C GLU A 211 -12.82 14.56 1.97
N VAL A 212 -13.52 13.80 1.12
CA VAL A 212 -14.92 13.47 1.36
C VAL A 212 -15.00 12.67 2.66
N PRO A 213 -15.75 13.14 3.67
CA PRO A 213 -15.86 12.43 4.93
C PRO A 213 -16.45 11.03 4.72
N ASP A 214 -15.97 10.06 5.49
CA ASP A 214 -16.34 8.66 5.33
C ASP A 214 -17.78 8.35 5.75
N ASP A 215 -18.51 9.30 6.36
CA ASP A 215 -19.94 9.22 6.64
C ASP A 215 -20.82 9.69 5.45
N LYS A 216 -20.22 10.18 4.35
CA LYS A 216 -20.96 10.72 3.21
C LYS A 216 -21.18 9.69 2.12
N ASN A 217 -22.44 9.33 1.93
CA ASN A 217 -22.89 8.48 0.84
C ASN A 217 -23.14 9.25 -0.47
N SER A 218 -22.69 10.49 -0.59
CA SER A 218 -22.75 11.26 -1.82
C SER A 218 -21.53 12.16 -1.99
N VAL A 219 -21.26 12.52 -3.24
CA VAL A 219 -20.19 13.41 -3.60
C VAL A 219 -20.62 14.31 -4.76
N GLN A 220 -20.16 15.55 -4.72
CA GLN A 220 -20.17 16.46 -5.84
C GLN A 220 -18.74 16.96 -6.02
N TYR A 221 -18.22 16.86 -7.24
CA TYR A 221 -16.87 17.30 -7.54
C TYR A 221 -16.75 17.77 -8.97
N TRP A 222 -15.75 18.60 -9.21
CA TRP A 222 -15.36 19.00 -10.54
C TRP A 222 -14.35 17.99 -11.09
N ALA A 223 -14.69 17.28 -12.17
CA ALA A 223 -13.75 16.39 -12.83
C ALA A 223 -12.62 17.22 -13.46
N PHE A 224 -11.36 16.93 -13.10
CA PHE A 224 -10.20 17.72 -13.51
C PHE A 224 -9.12 16.84 -14.16
N PRO A 225 -9.42 16.21 -15.32
CA PRO A 225 -8.44 15.36 -15.97
C PRO A 225 -7.24 16.22 -16.37
N ARG A 226 -6.03 15.70 -16.15
CA ARG A 226 -4.80 16.35 -16.65
C ARG A 226 -4.69 16.34 -18.18
N GLU A 227 -5.56 15.59 -18.87
CA GLU A 227 -5.70 15.53 -20.33
C GLU A 227 -7.09 16.00 -20.82
N GLN A 228 -7.27 16.16 -22.15
CA GLN A 228 -8.53 16.58 -22.76
C GLN A 228 -9.66 15.54 -22.62
N ALA A 229 -10.90 15.96 -22.94
CA ALA A 229 -12.16 15.22 -22.82
C ALA A 229 -12.01 13.69 -22.87
N GLY A 230 -12.44 13.03 -21.80
CA GLY A 230 -12.24 11.60 -21.60
C GLY A 230 -13.30 10.98 -20.69
N PRO A 231 -13.28 9.64 -20.59
CA PRO A 231 -14.11 8.94 -19.62
C PRO A 231 -13.69 9.32 -18.20
N GLU A 232 -14.67 9.71 -17.39
CA GLU A 232 -14.52 9.88 -15.95
C GLU A 232 -15.16 8.68 -15.26
N THR A 233 -14.36 7.91 -14.53
CA THR A 233 -14.82 6.78 -13.74
C THR A 233 -14.82 7.14 -12.27
N LEU A 234 -16.00 7.08 -11.67
CA LEU A 234 -16.18 7.18 -10.23
C LEU A 234 -16.36 5.79 -9.64
N THR A 235 -15.68 5.51 -8.55
CA THR A 235 -15.80 4.28 -7.75
C THR A 235 -16.12 4.67 -6.31
N VAL A 236 -17.03 3.94 -5.68
CA VAL A 236 -17.26 4.02 -4.24
C VAL A 236 -16.95 2.68 -3.59
N ASN A 237 -16.05 2.72 -2.61
CA ASN A 237 -15.77 1.61 -1.70
C ASN A 237 -16.60 1.78 -0.44
N VAL A 238 -17.39 0.78 -0.08
CA VAL A 238 -18.22 0.76 1.12
C VAL A 238 -17.70 -0.29 2.08
N ILE A 239 -17.45 0.11 3.32
CA ILE A 239 -17.07 -0.79 4.42
C ILE A 239 -18.20 -0.77 5.45
N ASP A 240 -18.75 -1.94 5.77
CA ASP A 240 -19.73 -2.09 6.85
C ASP A 240 -19.05 -2.21 8.24
N ASP A 241 -19.84 -2.26 9.31
CA ASP A 241 -19.34 -2.32 10.70
C ASP A 241 -18.67 -3.68 11.03
N ASN A 242 -18.90 -4.71 10.21
CA ASN A 242 -18.17 -5.98 10.26
C ASN A 242 -16.85 -5.93 9.47
N GLY A 243 -16.52 -4.79 8.84
CA GLY A 243 -15.32 -4.62 8.04
C GLY A 243 -15.38 -5.28 6.66
N ILE A 244 -16.57 -5.59 6.17
CA ILE A 244 -16.78 -6.15 4.83
C ILE A 244 -16.70 -5.02 3.80
N LEU A 245 -15.75 -5.14 2.88
CA LEU A 245 -15.52 -4.19 1.80
C LEU A 245 -16.25 -4.65 0.53
N VAL A 246 -17.07 -3.77 -0.02
CA VAL A 246 -17.69 -3.93 -1.35
C VAL A 246 -17.52 -2.66 -2.16
N SER A 247 -17.57 -2.76 -3.48
CA SER A 247 -17.32 -1.62 -4.38
C SER A 247 -18.26 -1.61 -5.57
N THR A 248 -18.56 -0.42 -6.08
CA THR A 248 -19.21 -0.23 -7.39
C THR A 248 -18.58 0.95 -8.12
N SER A 249 -18.65 0.93 -9.45
CA SER A 249 -18.07 1.94 -10.32
C SER A 249 -19.00 2.29 -11.47
N GLN A 250 -18.98 3.54 -11.91
CA GLN A 250 -19.66 4.01 -13.11
C GLN A 250 -18.74 4.95 -13.89
N THR A 251 -18.94 5.00 -15.21
CA THR A 251 -18.17 5.85 -16.12
C THR A 251 -19.12 6.77 -16.87
N VAL A 252 -18.77 8.05 -16.95
CA VAL A 252 -19.46 9.07 -17.75
C VAL A 252 -18.48 9.76 -18.69
N ILE A 253 -18.97 10.47 -19.70
CA ILE A 253 -18.15 11.35 -20.51
C ILE A 253 -18.32 12.78 -20.01
N VAL A 254 -17.20 13.45 -19.76
CA VAL A 254 -17.17 14.86 -19.37
C VAL A 254 -16.58 15.65 -20.54
N GLY A 255 -17.31 16.65 -21.06
CA GLY A 255 -16.82 17.52 -22.16
C GLY A 255 -15.66 18.43 -21.70
N TYR A 256 -15.14 19.33 -22.54
CA TYR A 256 -14.18 20.38 -22.12
C TYR A 256 -14.44 21.72 -22.86
N GLU A 257 -14.32 22.85 -22.15
CA GLU A 257 -13.82 24.11 -22.73
C GLU A 257 -12.44 24.40 -22.13
N LEU A 258 -11.46 24.73 -22.98
CA LEU A 258 -10.10 25.15 -22.62
C LEU A 258 -10.09 26.38 -21.70
N LYS A 259 -10.32 26.19 -20.40
CA LYS A 259 -9.65 26.98 -19.38
C LYS A 259 -8.41 26.21 -18.99
N VAL A 260 -7.27 26.70 -19.46
CA VAL A 260 -5.93 26.30 -19.01
C VAL A 260 -6.05 25.97 -17.54
N ALA A 261 -5.88 24.68 -17.22
CA ALA A 261 -5.74 24.24 -15.85
C ALA A 261 -4.75 25.20 -15.20
N GLN A 262 -5.21 26.00 -14.23
CA GLN A 262 -4.31 26.29 -13.13
C GLN A 262 -4.02 24.91 -12.58
N ALA A 263 -2.90 24.32 -13.04
CA ALA A 263 -2.23 23.26 -12.33
C ALA A 263 -2.39 23.63 -10.87
N GLY A 264 -3.09 22.80 -10.09
CA GLY A 264 -3.15 22.99 -8.64
C GLY A 264 -1.72 23.23 -8.22
N GLY A 265 -1.44 24.48 -7.85
CA GLY A 265 -0.14 25.10 -8.12
C GLY A 265 0.96 24.15 -7.73
N VAL A 266 1.90 23.88 -8.63
CA VAL A 266 3.23 23.43 -8.19
C VAL A 266 3.62 24.50 -7.18
N VAL A 267 3.44 24.18 -5.90
CA VAL A 267 3.83 25.08 -4.83
C VAL A 267 5.33 25.15 -5.01
N PRO A 268 5.92 26.34 -5.28
CA PRO A 268 7.38 26.47 -5.32
C PRO A 268 7.95 25.78 -4.09
N ALA A 269 9.14 25.15 -4.18
CA ALA A 269 9.78 24.50 -3.04
C ALA A 269 9.57 25.34 -1.77
N ALA A 270 8.68 24.87 -0.91
CA ALA A 270 8.25 25.57 0.26
C ALA A 270 9.41 25.46 1.22
N VAL A 271 9.71 26.56 1.90
CA VAL A 271 10.53 26.52 3.10
C VAL A 271 9.72 25.75 4.15
N GLY A 272 9.83 24.42 4.19
CA GLY A 272 8.97 23.58 5.03
C GLY A 272 9.01 22.11 4.65
N ARG A 273 8.23 21.31 5.39
CA ARG A 273 8.12 19.86 5.20
C ARG A 273 6.89 19.55 4.37
N ASP A 274 6.98 18.56 3.51
CA ASP A 274 5.90 18.24 2.59
C ASP A 274 5.81 16.75 2.20
N PHE A 275 4.82 16.43 1.36
CA PHE A 275 4.62 15.10 0.83
C PHE A 275 3.90 15.12 -0.51
N GLY A 276 4.09 14.06 -1.29
CA GLY A 276 3.34 13.75 -2.51
C GLY A 276 2.65 12.40 -2.44
N ILE A 277 1.56 12.24 -3.18
CA ILE A 277 0.89 10.94 -3.35
C ILE A 277 0.58 10.70 -4.81
N SER A 278 0.86 9.49 -5.30
CA SER A 278 0.50 9.05 -6.64
C SER A 278 -0.22 7.70 -6.57
N ARG A 279 -1.54 7.72 -6.71
CA ARG A 279 -2.36 6.51 -6.82
C ARG A 279 -2.59 6.23 -8.30
N ALA A 280 -1.77 5.35 -8.87
CA ALA A 280 -1.71 5.09 -10.31
C ALA A 280 -2.74 4.08 -10.82
N VAL A 281 -3.80 3.87 -10.04
CA VAL A 281 -4.86 2.88 -10.24
C VAL A 281 -6.17 3.49 -9.77
N SER A 282 -7.26 3.22 -10.48
CA SER A 282 -8.58 3.78 -10.18
C SER A 282 -9.39 2.86 -9.27
N ASP A 283 -9.16 1.56 -9.37
CA ASP A 283 -10.00 0.55 -8.73
C ASP A 283 -9.66 0.28 -7.26
N LEU A 284 -8.46 0.64 -6.78
CA LEU A 284 -7.91 0.24 -5.47
C LEU A 284 -7.15 1.34 -4.75
N GLY A 285 -6.75 1.11 -3.49
CA GLY A 285 -5.70 1.89 -2.84
C GLY A 285 -6.15 3.19 -2.19
N ALA A 286 -7.41 3.59 -2.36
CA ALA A 286 -7.76 4.95 -2.04
C ALA A 286 -8.11 5.20 -0.57
N VAL A 287 -8.44 4.16 0.21
CA VAL A 287 -8.42 4.27 1.69
C VAL A 287 -6.99 4.46 2.19
N ASN A 288 -5.99 3.81 1.56
CA ASN A 288 -4.57 4.02 1.86
C ASN A 288 -4.13 5.45 1.53
N GLN A 289 -4.52 5.98 0.37
CA GLN A 289 -4.30 7.38 -0.05
C GLN A 289 -4.88 8.37 0.97
N SER A 290 -6.19 8.27 1.28
CA SER A 290 -6.86 9.16 2.23
C SER A 290 -6.27 9.05 3.64
N GLY A 291 -5.98 7.84 4.09
CA GLY A 291 -5.37 7.57 5.39
C GLY A 291 -3.98 8.19 5.56
N PHE A 292 -3.12 8.06 4.56
CA PHE A 292 -1.79 8.68 4.56
C PHE A 292 -1.91 10.22 4.53
N ARG A 293 -2.67 10.74 3.57
CA ARG A 293 -2.88 12.18 3.36
C ARG A 293 -3.42 12.89 4.60
N SER A 294 -4.55 12.40 5.12
CA SER A 294 -5.22 13.00 6.27
C SER A 294 -4.31 13.07 7.50
N ARG A 295 -3.47 12.04 7.70
CA ARG A 295 -2.52 12.02 8.80
C ARG A 295 -1.40 13.04 8.61
N PHE A 296 -0.82 13.16 7.42
CA PHE A 296 0.23 14.16 7.14
C PHE A 296 -0.30 15.60 7.26
N LEU A 297 -1.47 15.89 6.67
CA LEU A 297 -2.11 17.20 6.78
C LEU A 297 -2.44 17.56 8.23
N LYS A 298 -2.91 16.60 9.04
CA LYS A 298 -3.17 16.81 10.46
C LYS A 298 -1.91 17.18 11.27
N ASP A 299 -0.73 16.81 10.79
CA ASP A 299 0.56 17.21 11.39
C ASP A 299 1.08 18.57 10.89
N GLY A 300 0.35 19.22 9.99
CA GLY A 300 0.76 20.46 9.34
C GLY A 300 1.87 20.27 8.31
N VAL A 301 1.97 19.08 7.71
CA VAL A 301 2.89 18.83 6.58
C VAL A 301 2.18 19.22 5.29
N ALA A 302 2.85 19.98 4.41
CA ALA A 302 2.23 20.51 3.19
C ALA A 302 2.05 19.41 2.14
N GLN A 303 0.92 19.40 1.43
CA GLN A 303 0.74 18.51 0.28
C GLN A 303 1.29 19.20 -0.98
N ARG A 304 2.24 18.56 -1.67
CA ARG A 304 2.75 19.01 -2.97
C ARG A 304 1.82 18.63 -4.10
N PHE A 305 1.45 17.36 -4.14
CA PHE A 305 0.55 16.81 -5.14
C PHE A 305 -0.18 15.61 -4.56
N ASN A 306 -1.34 15.32 -5.12
CA ASN A 306 -2.09 14.10 -4.83
C ASN A 306 -2.79 13.64 -6.11
N TRP A 307 -2.12 12.78 -6.86
CA TRP A 307 -2.61 12.27 -8.12
C TRP A 307 -3.35 10.94 -7.95
N THR A 308 -4.34 10.73 -8.82
CA THR A 308 -5.27 9.60 -8.76
C THR A 308 -5.59 9.09 -10.16
N GLY A 309 -5.75 7.79 -10.32
CA GLY A 309 -6.16 7.14 -11.57
C GLY A 309 -5.31 7.57 -12.76
N THR A 310 -5.97 8.04 -13.81
CA THR A 310 -5.32 8.48 -15.07
C THR A 310 -4.61 9.83 -14.97
N SER A 311 -4.73 10.53 -13.83
CA SER A 311 -3.98 11.77 -13.56
C SER A 311 -2.65 11.52 -12.85
N ALA A 312 -2.40 10.29 -12.39
CA ALA A 312 -1.08 9.86 -11.91
C ALA A 312 -0.26 9.39 -13.11
N TRP A 313 0.87 10.04 -13.38
CA TRP A 313 1.66 9.82 -14.59
C TRP A 313 3.03 9.23 -14.28
N GLU A 314 3.48 8.29 -15.10
CA GLU A 314 4.83 7.74 -15.08
C GLU A 314 5.88 8.84 -15.28
N LYS A 315 5.56 9.86 -16.09
CA LYS A 315 6.43 11.01 -16.34
C LYS A 315 6.73 11.82 -15.09
N ASP A 316 5.86 11.81 -14.08
CA ASP A 316 6.12 12.53 -12.83
C ASP A 316 7.28 11.90 -12.04
N PHE A 317 7.75 10.70 -12.41
CA PHE A 317 8.87 9.98 -11.78
C PHE A 317 10.14 9.93 -12.64
N LYS A 318 10.10 10.44 -13.88
CA LYS A 318 11.23 10.43 -14.83
C LYS A 318 11.92 11.81 -14.83
N GLN A 319 13.24 11.82 -14.98
CA GLN A 319 14.02 13.05 -15.01
C GLN A 319 13.81 13.85 -16.31
N PRO A 320 13.84 15.20 -16.27
CA PRO A 320 13.93 16.03 -17.47
C PRO A 320 15.12 15.61 -18.37
N PRO A 321 14.97 15.68 -19.70
CA PRO A 321 13.80 16.17 -20.43
C PRO A 321 12.70 15.13 -20.67
N ALA A 322 12.88 13.87 -20.24
CA ALA A 322 11.94 12.78 -20.50
C ALA A 322 10.69 12.84 -19.60
N GLY A 323 10.83 13.39 -18.39
CA GLY A 323 9.73 13.57 -17.44
C GLY A 323 9.75 14.88 -16.67
N LEU A 324 9.04 14.87 -15.55
CA LEU A 324 8.63 16.01 -14.75
C LEU A 324 8.94 15.80 -13.26
N ASP A 325 9.87 14.91 -12.90
CA ASP A 325 10.18 14.59 -11.50
C ASP A 325 10.50 15.82 -10.63
N THR A 326 11.34 16.74 -11.13
CA THR A 326 11.70 18.01 -10.47
C THR A 326 10.51 18.96 -10.22
N GLN A 327 9.36 18.70 -10.84
CA GLN A 327 8.11 19.44 -10.56
C GLN A 327 7.24 18.71 -9.53
N TYR A 328 7.34 17.38 -9.47
CA TYR A 328 6.49 16.52 -8.67
C TYR A 328 7.30 15.61 -7.75
N VAL A 329 7.70 14.41 -8.21
CA VAL A 329 8.23 13.37 -7.32
C VAL A 329 9.54 13.78 -6.64
N ASP A 330 10.45 14.43 -7.35
CA ASP A 330 11.70 14.96 -6.78
C ASP A 330 11.55 16.38 -6.20
N ASN A 331 10.32 16.84 -5.97
CA ASN A 331 10.00 18.14 -5.37
C ASN A 331 9.14 17.97 -4.10
N ALA A 332 9.26 16.81 -3.46
CA ALA A 332 8.61 16.49 -2.20
C ALA A 332 9.53 15.66 -1.30
N ASP A 333 9.50 15.88 0.02
CA ASP A 333 10.34 15.15 0.98
C ASP A 333 10.06 13.62 0.94
N ILE A 334 8.76 13.29 0.88
CA ILE A 334 8.27 11.91 0.85
C ILE A 334 7.15 11.73 -0.16
N VAL A 335 7.26 10.68 -0.97
CA VAL A 335 6.22 10.29 -1.93
C VAL A 335 5.68 8.91 -1.59
N PHE A 336 4.35 8.83 -1.47
CA PHE A 336 3.63 7.56 -1.32
C PHE A 336 2.95 7.16 -2.63
N TYR A 337 3.45 6.10 -3.26
CA TYR A 337 2.89 5.54 -4.49
C TYR A 337 2.03 4.33 -4.16
N ILE A 338 0.89 4.20 -4.85
CA ILE A 338 -0.01 3.06 -4.74
C ILE A 338 -0.36 2.60 -6.14
N GLY A 339 -0.08 1.33 -6.45
CA GLY A 339 -0.34 0.79 -7.78
C GLY A 339 0.14 -0.65 -7.95
N HIS A 340 0.18 -1.09 -9.20
CA HIS A 340 0.68 -2.42 -9.55
C HIS A 340 2.18 -2.40 -9.84
N GLY A 341 2.79 -3.58 -9.74
CA GLY A 341 4.23 -3.69 -9.83
C GLY A 341 4.69 -5.06 -10.24
N TYR A 342 5.96 -5.12 -10.59
CA TYR A 342 6.68 -6.34 -10.91
C TYR A 342 8.16 -6.11 -10.62
N GLY A 343 8.97 -7.17 -10.73
CA GLY A 343 10.40 -7.08 -10.46
C GLY A 343 11.19 -6.17 -11.41
N GLY A 344 10.59 -5.50 -12.39
CA GLY A 344 11.29 -4.55 -13.28
C GLY A 344 10.78 -3.11 -13.17
N GLY A 345 9.70 -2.85 -12.43
CA GLY A 345 9.04 -1.54 -12.45
C GLY A 345 7.66 -1.55 -11.80
N PHE A 346 6.93 -0.45 -11.99
CA PHE A 346 5.55 -0.27 -11.54
C PHE A 346 4.74 0.51 -12.58
N THR A 347 3.43 0.31 -12.59
CA THR A 347 2.59 0.67 -13.75
C THR A 347 1.62 1.80 -13.46
N PHE A 348 1.11 2.40 -14.52
CA PHE A 348 0.14 3.49 -14.47
C PHE A 348 -1.03 3.16 -15.39
N GLU A 349 -2.24 3.57 -15.00
CA GLU A 349 -3.40 3.51 -15.89
C GLU A 349 -3.34 4.58 -16.99
N SER A 350 -2.61 5.67 -16.76
CA SER A 350 -2.25 6.62 -17.81
C SER A 350 -1.18 6.05 -18.73
N ASN A 351 -1.10 6.59 -19.95
CA ASN A 351 -0.04 6.28 -20.90
C ASN A 351 0.56 7.58 -21.46
N GLN A 352 1.26 8.33 -20.60
CA GLN A 352 1.89 9.59 -20.99
C GLN A 352 3.21 9.41 -21.73
N ASP A 353 3.75 8.20 -21.69
CA ASP A 353 4.92 7.71 -22.39
C ASP A 353 4.69 6.24 -22.77
N ASP A 354 4.63 5.36 -21.78
CA ASP A 354 4.51 3.91 -21.94
C ASP A 354 3.72 3.21 -20.82
N GLY A 355 3.12 3.97 -19.90
CA GLY A 355 2.28 3.44 -18.81
C GLY A 355 3.05 2.61 -17.77
N THR A 356 4.38 2.70 -17.78
CA THR A 356 5.23 1.99 -16.83
C THR A 356 6.41 2.86 -16.43
N LEU A 357 6.85 2.71 -15.19
CA LEU A 357 8.15 3.21 -14.76
C LEU A 357 9.05 2.02 -14.49
N THR A 358 10.11 1.90 -15.29
CA THR A 358 11.15 0.91 -15.11
C THR A 358 12.31 1.46 -14.30
N TYR A 359 13.12 0.57 -13.74
CA TYR A 359 14.35 0.98 -13.05
C TYR A 359 15.35 1.70 -13.97
N THR A 360 15.28 1.50 -15.28
CA THR A 360 16.09 2.24 -16.26
C THR A 360 15.57 3.65 -16.50
N ASP A 361 14.26 3.87 -16.46
CA ASP A 361 13.67 5.21 -16.62
C ASP A 361 14.00 6.14 -15.44
N ALA A 362 14.14 5.54 -14.25
CA ALA A 362 14.38 6.24 -12.99
C ALA A 362 15.88 6.43 -12.66
N ALA A 363 16.81 6.00 -13.53
CA ALA A 363 18.24 6.11 -13.26
C ALA A 363 18.65 7.59 -13.10
N GLY A 364 19.25 7.95 -11.95
CA GLY A 364 19.62 9.32 -11.58
C GLY A 364 18.46 10.26 -11.23
N ALA A 365 17.22 9.77 -11.27
CA ALA A 365 16.03 10.61 -11.17
C ALA A 365 15.66 11.03 -9.74
N TRP A 366 16.09 10.30 -8.71
CA TRP A 366 15.50 10.47 -7.37
C TRP A 366 16.47 11.05 -6.34
N GLY A 367 16.02 12.16 -5.73
CA GLY A 367 16.70 12.89 -4.67
C GLY A 367 17.76 13.86 -5.16
N ASN A 368 17.84 14.09 -6.48
CA ASN A 368 18.73 15.10 -7.06
C ASN A 368 18.21 16.52 -6.84
N HIS A 369 16.95 16.65 -6.39
CA HIS A 369 16.32 17.90 -6.04
C HIS A 369 15.81 17.94 -4.58
N ASP A 370 14.80 17.16 -4.18
CA ASP A 370 14.17 17.27 -2.84
C ASP A 370 13.69 15.92 -2.23
N LEU A 371 13.67 14.83 -2.99
CA LEU A 371 13.09 13.57 -2.51
C LEU A 371 14.04 12.76 -1.64
N GLU A 372 13.74 12.63 -0.35
CA GLU A 372 14.47 11.70 0.53
C GLU A 372 13.83 10.31 0.60
N TRP A 373 12.51 10.19 0.55
CA TRP A 373 11.84 8.90 0.78
C TRP A 373 10.78 8.57 -0.25
N LEU A 374 10.99 7.48 -1.01
CA LEU A 374 10.00 6.95 -1.95
C LEU A 374 9.40 5.65 -1.41
N ALA A 375 8.10 5.67 -1.10
CA ALA A 375 7.39 4.54 -0.51
C ALA A 375 6.37 3.95 -1.49
N LEU A 376 6.60 2.70 -1.92
CA LEU A 376 5.84 2.02 -2.96
C LEU A 376 4.94 0.92 -2.37
N LEU A 377 3.64 1.19 -2.23
CA LEU A 377 2.64 0.15 -2.03
C LEU A 377 2.33 -0.53 -3.37
N SER A 378 3.28 -1.37 -3.81
CA SER A 378 3.27 -2.02 -5.11
C SER A 378 3.99 -3.38 -5.07
N CYS A 379 3.45 -4.36 -5.77
CA CYS A 379 3.90 -5.75 -5.73
C CYS A 379 5.30 -5.93 -6.33
N GLN A 380 6.18 -6.66 -5.64
CA GLN A 380 7.45 -7.18 -6.16
C GLN A 380 8.48 -6.16 -6.72
N VAL A 381 8.26 -4.86 -6.62
CA VAL A 381 9.17 -3.85 -7.17
C VAL A 381 10.61 -4.06 -6.67
N LEU A 382 10.76 -4.39 -5.38
CA LEU A 382 12.04 -4.63 -4.71
C LEU A 382 12.42 -6.12 -4.58
N LYS A 383 11.99 -6.95 -5.55
CA LYS A 383 12.40 -8.36 -5.65
C LYS A 383 13.92 -8.53 -5.65
N GLY A 384 14.43 -9.51 -4.92
CA GLY A 384 15.87 -9.73 -4.79
C GLY A 384 16.60 -9.91 -6.13
N ASP A 385 15.99 -10.63 -7.06
CA ASP A 385 16.43 -10.78 -8.45
C ASP A 385 15.25 -10.68 -9.41
N TYR A 386 15.48 -10.07 -10.57
CA TYR A 386 14.55 -10.08 -11.70
C TYR A 386 15.30 -9.90 -13.02
N GLY A 387 15.01 -10.75 -14.01
CA GLY A 387 15.65 -10.67 -15.32
C GLY A 387 17.17 -10.85 -15.27
N GLY A 388 17.69 -11.61 -14.29
CA GLY A 388 19.13 -11.81 -14.07
C GLY A 388 19.86 -10.60 -13.50
N LYS A 389 19.12 -9.63 -12.95
CA LYS A 389 19.68 -8.45 -12.26
C LYS A 389 19.25 -8.44 -10.80
N SER A 390 20.22 -8.20 -9.93
CA SER A 390 19.98 -7.98 -8.51
C SER A 390 19.15 -6.71 -8.26
N TRP A 391 18.49 -6.65 -7.11
CA TRP A 391 17.79 -5.45 -6.62
C TRP A 391 18.67 -4.19 -6.69
N ALA A 392 19.96 -4.30 -6.37
CA ALA A 392 20.89 -3.18 -6.35
C ALA A 392 21.28 -2.72 -7.76
N THR A 393 21.51 -3.66 -8.67
CA THR A 393 21.78 -3.33 -10.09
C THR A 393 20.58 -2.66 -10.74
N ARG A 394 19.36 -3.02 -10.32
CA ARG A 394 18.13 -2.39 -10.83
C ARG A 394 17.95 -0.99 -10.22
N TRP A 395 17.82 -0.90 -8.90
CA TRP A 395 17.39 0.33 -8.24
C TRP A 395 18.51 1.20 -7.67
N GLY A 396 19.72 0.67 -7.46
CA GLY A 396 20.85 1.47 -6.99
C GLY A 396 21.14 2.70 -7.85
N PRO A 397 21.15 2.60 -9.20
CA PRO A 397 21.36 3.75 -10.08
C PRO A 397 20.32 4.86 -9.97
N THR A 398 19.16 4.65 -9.32
CA THR A 398 18.15 5.70 -9.16
C THR A 398 18.45 6.67 -8.02
N PHE A 399 19.40 6.33 -7.14
CA PHE A 399 19.80 7.14 -6.00
C PHE A 399 20.77 8.25 -6.42
N ASP A 400 20.28 9.50 -6.45
CA ASP A 400 21.12 10.71 -6.57
C ASP A 400 20.79 11.73 -5.47
N GLY A 401 20.71 11.22 -4.25
CA GLY A 401 20.33 11.96 -3.04
C GLY A 401 19.15 11.33 -2.32
N LEU A 402 18.45 10.37 -2.93
CA LEU A 402 17.42 9.59 -2.27
C LEU A 402 17.98 8.88 -1.02
N HIS A 403 17.25 8.92 0.09
CA HIS A 403 17.66 8.25 1.33
C HIS A 403 17.16 6.82 1.37
N LEU A 404 15.86 6.61 1.13
CA LEU A 404 15.26 5.27 1.16
C LEU A 404 14.29 5.05 -0.01
N LEU A 405 14.41 3.85 -0.59
CA LEU A 405 13.37 3.25 -1.41
C LEU A 405 12.70 2.13 -0.61
N LEU A 406 11.39 2.27 -0.37
CA LEU A 406 10.59 1.34 0.41
C LEU A 406 9.58 0.64 -0.49
N GLY A 407 9.40 -0.66 -0.31
CA GLY A 407 8.49 -1.44 -1.15
C GLY A 407 8.33 -2.88 -0.67
N PHE A 408 8.03 -3.77 -1.61
CA PHE A 408 7.81 -5.19 -1.36
C PHE A 408 8.59 -6.06 -2.36
N GLN A 409 9.00 -7.25 -1.93
CA GLN A 409 9.53 -8.28 -2.85
C GLN A 409 8.53 -9.39 -3.20
N THR A 410 7.48 -9.52 -2.40
CA THR A 410 6.31 -10.37 -2.71
C THR A 410 5.14 -9.50 -3.14
N ASN A 411 4.00 -10.12 -3.39
CA ASN A 411 2.75 -9.39 -3.55
C ASN A 411 2.27 -8.84 -2.21
N ALA A 412 1.82 -7.59 -2.23
CA ALA A 412 1.19 -6.93 -1.09
C ALA A 412 -0.33 -6.91 -1.25
N TYR A 413 -1.03 -6.67 -0.15
CA TYR A 413 -2.48 -6.53 -0.11
C TYR A 413 -2.89 -5.07 -0.13
N ASP A 414 -3.98 -4.75 -0.82
CA ASP A 414 -4.67 -3.46 -0.67
C ASP A 414 -5.56 -3.47 0.58
N TRP A 415 -4.95 -3.63 1.76
CA TRP A 415 -5.67 -3.51 3.02
C TRP A 415 -5.85 -2.04 3.38
N PRO A 416 -7.06 -1.60 3.82
CA PRO A 416 -7.41 -0.18 3.85
C PRO A 416 -6.52 0.72 4.72
N ASN A 417 -5.86 0.18 5.75
CA ASN A 417 -5.21 0.98 6.80
C ASN A 417 -3.68 1.09 6.68
N PHE A 418 -3.05 0.42 5.72
CA PHE A 418 -1.59 0.39 5.61
C PHE A 418 -0.97 1.80 5.50
N GLY A 419 -1.48 2.64 4.59
CA GLY A 419 -1.01 4.01 4.37
C GLY A 419 -1.18 4.91 5.61
N ARG A 420 -2.31 4.79 6.31
CA ARG A 420 -2.53 5.50 7.58
C ARG A 420 -1.57 5.05 8.67
N ARG A 421 -1.36 3.73 8.83
CA ARG A 421 -0.43 3.20 9.84
C ARG A 421 0.99 3.63 9.56
N PHE A 422 1.41 3.61 8.30
CA PHE A 422 2.71 4.13 7.92
C PHE A 422 2.87 5.60 8.34
N ALA A 423 1.91 6.46 7.99
CA ALA A 423 1.94 7.87 8.38
C ALA A 423 1.89 8.08 9.92
N ASP A 424 1.09 7.29 10.65
CA ASP A 424 1.00 7.33 12.11
C ASP A 424 2.36 7.02 12.76
N TYR A 425 3.07 6.00 12.28
CA TYR A 425 4.38 5.63 12.81
C TYR A 425 5.48 6.61 12.40
N THR A 426 5.41 7.13 11.17
CA THR A 426 6.35 8.15 10.68
C THR A 426 6.28 9.44 11.51
N LEU A 427 5.08 9.91 11.83
CA LEU A 427 4.86 11.21 12.47
C LEU A 427 4.66 11.14 13.99
N GLY A 428 4.52 9.92 14.53
CA GLY A 428 4.07 9.64 15.89
C GLY A 428 2.55 9.77 16.04
N ARG A 429 1.96 9.29 17.14
CA ARG A 429 0.52 9.47 17.39
C ARG A 429 0.21 9.74 18.85
N LYS A 430 -0.73 10.64 19.11
CA LYS A 430 -1.32 10.82 20.43
C LYS A 430 -2.65 10.09 20.50
N PHE A 431 -2.80 9.23 21.49
CA PHE A 431 -4.04 8.53 21.79
C PHE A 431 -4.37 8.71 23.28
N LEU A 432 -5.43 9.47 23.57
CA LEU A 432 -5.79 9.89 24.93
C LEU A 432 -4.58 10.51 25.66
N PHE A 433 -4.10 9.85 26.71
CA PHE A 433 -2.97 10.24 27.55
C PHE A 433 -1.64 9.57 27.15
N VAL A 434 -1.62 8.76 26.09
CA VAL A 434 -0.42 8.08 25.58
C VAL A 434 0.05 8.76 24.30
N THR A 435 1.31 9.20 24.29
CA THR A 435 2.00 9.65 23.07
C THR A 435 2.92 8.54 22.61
N LEU A 436 2.64 7.96 21.45
CA LEU A 436 3.60 7.13 20.75
C LEU A 436 4.54 8.04 19.95
N PRO A 437 5.85 7.97 20.17
CA PRO A 437 6.81 8.79 19.46
C PRO A 437 6.84 8.44 17.96
N PRO A 438 7.31 9.36 17.11
CA PRO A 438 7.66 9.01 15.74
C PRO A 438 8.76 7.94 15.72
N LEU A 439 8.78 7.15 14.65
CA LEU A 439 9.78 6.13 14.37
C LEU A 439 10.61 6.53 13.15
N PRO A 440 11.85 6.00 13.01
CA PRO A 440 12.57 6.10 11.74
C PRO A 440 11.73 5.55 10.59
N ILE A 441 11.80 6.15 9.40
CA ILE A 441 10.97 5.83 8.22
C ILE A 441 10.99 4.33 7.90
N ARG A 442 12.18 3.72 7.89
CA ARG A 442 12.36 2.26 7.73
C ARG A 442 11.55 1.45 8.75
N THR A 443 11.61 1.87 10.02
CA THR A 443 10.89 1.20 11.11
C THR A 443 9.39 1.44 11.02
N ALA A 444 8.95 2.63 10.65
CA ALA A 444 7.54 2.95 10.42
C ALA A 444 6.93 2.08 9.31
N TRP A 445 7.66 1.89 8.20
CA TRP A 445 7.24 1.01 7.10
C TRP A 445 7.11 -0.45 7.53
N PHE A 446 8.12 -1.00 8.21
CA PHE A 446 8.07 -2.38 8.71
C PHE A 446 7.00 -2.55 9.80
N LYS A 447 6.76 -1.55 10.64
CA LYS A 447 5.67 -1.61 11.63
C LYS A 447 4.29 -1.58 10.96
N ALA A 448 4.11 -0.76 9.92
CA ALA A 448 2.90 -0.78 9.11
C ALA A 448 2.68 -2.14 8.44
N LYS A 449 3.72 -2.76 7.88
CA LYS A 449 3.68 -4.16 7.38
C LYS A 449 3.27 -5.13 8.49
N ALA A 450 3.94 -5.06 9.64
CA ALA A 450 3.71 -5.95 10.77
C ALA A 450 2.24 -5.92 11.23
N GLU A 451 1.54 -4.79 11.08
CA GLU A 451 0.13 -4.63 11.46
C GLU A 451 -0.85 -4.87 10.30
N GLU A 452 -0.53 -4.43 9.10
CA GLU A 452 -1.48 -4.32 7.99
C GLU A 452 -1.13 -5.19 6.77
N GLN A 453 -0.20 -6.15 6.89
CA GLN A 453 0.09 -7.15 5.85
C GLN A 453 0.29 -8.57 6.43
N PRO A 454 -0.12 -9.66 5.77
CA PRO A 454 0.14 -11.03 6.24
C PRO A 454 1.62 -11.35 6.47
N ALA A 455 1.89 -12.43 7.23
CA ALA A 455 3.24 -12.93 7.47
C ALA A 455 3.94 -13.38 6.18
N SER A 456 3.19 -13.89 5.20
CA SER A 456 3.69 -14.29 3.88
C SER A 456 4.15 -13.14 2.99
N VAL A 457 3.81 -11.90 3.34
CA VAL A 457 4.25 -10.71 2.61
C VAL A 457 5.63 -10.32 3.08
N GLU A 458 6.54 -9.98 2.18
CA GLU A 458 7.90 -9.56 2.51
C GLU A 458 8.12 -8.12 2.05
N SER A 459 8.29 -7.24 3.03
CA SER A 459 8.54 -5.82 2.83
C SER A 459 10.04 -5.55 2.78
N VAL A 460 10.45 -4.58 1.98
CA VAL A 460 11.85 -4.27 1.70
C VAL A 460 12.08 -2.79 1.88
N VAL A 461 13.23 -2.46 2.46
CA VAL A 461 13.80 -1.11 2.43
C VAL A 461 15.24 -1.22 1.95
N MET A 462 15.62 -0.35 1.02
CA MET A 462 17.01 -0.20 0.59
C MET A 462 17.47 1.26 0.65
N GLY A 463 18.77 1.45 0.81
CA GLY A 463 19.40 2.78 0.84
C GLY A 463 20.87 2.73 0.42
N PRO A 464 21.51 3.91 0.25
CA PRO A 464 22.89 4.00 -0.17
C PRO A 464 23.86 3.76 0.99
N VAL A 465 25.07 3.29 0.66
CA VAL A 465 26.21 3.21 1.59
C VAL A 465 27.18 4.34 1.25
N GLY A 466 27.49 5.18 2.24
CA GLY A 466 28.40 6.32 2.10
C GLY A 466 29.85 6.02 2.44
N PRO A 467 30.72 7.05 2.42
CA PRO A 467 32.12 6.91 2.83
C PRO A 467 32.26 6.37 4.25
N GLY A 468 33.24 5.49 4.48
CA GLY A 468 33.43 4.85 5.78
C GLY A 468 32.37 3.79 6.15
N GLY A 469 31.51 3.39 5.20
CA GLY A 469 30.49 2.35 5.43
C GLY A 469 29.23 2.86 6.14
N VAL A 470 29.00 4.17 6.15
CA VAL A 470 27.78 4.78 6.73
C VAL A 470 26.55 4.33 5.94
N LEU A 471 25.54 3.78 6.62
CA LEU A 471 24.28 3.40 5.99
C LEU A 471 23.38 4.63 5.87
N GLY A 472 23.35 5.27 4.69
CA GLY A 472 22.47 6.42 4.41
C GLY A 472 21.00 6.03 4.59
N GLY A 473 20.18 6.93 5.13
CA GLY A 473 18.76 6.70 5.39
C GLY A 473 18.43 5.75 6.54
N TYR A 474 19.37 4.97 7.08
CA TYR A 474 19.05 3.79 7.90
C TYR A 474 18.27 4.09 9.19
N ASN A 475 18.57 5.25 9.80
CA ASN A 475 17.93 5.74 11.03
C ASN A 475 17.17 7.06 10.79
N ASP A 476 16.86 7.37 9.54
CA ASP A 476 16.22 8.63 9.19
C ASP A 476 14.80 8.70 9.74
N TYR A 477 14.49 9.82 10.35
CA TYR A 477 13.14 10.22 10.70
C TYR A 477 12.59 11.14 9.62
N PHE A 478 11.26 11.27 9.55
CA PHE A 478 10.70 12.38 8.79
C PHE A 478 11.18 13.72 9.35
N TRP A 479 11.31 14.74 8.50
CA TRP A 479 11.78 16.05 8.91
C TRP A 479 11.05 16.59 10.15
N GLY A 480 11.83 17.09 11.12
CA GLY A 480 11.34 17.59 12.41
C GLY A 480 10.87 16.51 13.40
N LYS A 481 11.06 15.22 13.10
CA LYS A 481 10.69 14.10 13.99
C LYS A 481 11.90 13.38 14.60
N GLY A 482 13.11 13.66 14.11
CA GLY A 482 14.37 13.11 14.60
C GLY A 482 15.51 13.42 13.62
N PRO A 483 16.67 12.76 13.77
CA PRO A 483 17.79 12.90 12.85
C PRO A 483 17.44 12.48 11.42
N VAL A 484 18.02 13.18 10.45
CA VAL A 484 17.97 12.86 9.02
C VAL A 484 19.40 12.79 8.50
N SER A 485 19.71 11.79 7.69
CA SER A 485 21.02 11.62 7.07
C SER A 485 21.30 12.71 6.05
N CYS A 486 22.56 12.83 5.62
CA CYS A 486 22.91 13.70 4.51
C CYS A 486 22.69 12.96 3.18
N ASP A 487 22.31 13.73 2.17
CA ASP A 487 22.15 13.22 0.81
C ASP A 487 23.48 12.67 0.28
N LEU A 488 23.44 11.41 -0.19
CA LEU A 488 24.58 10.78 -0.84
C LEU A 488 24.41 10.81 -2.35
N ARG A 489 25.40 11.35 -3.05
CA ARG A 489 25.38 11.57 -4.50
C ARG A 489 26.66 11.12 -5.19
N GLY A 490 26.54 10.68 -6.44
CA GLY A 490 27.67 10.30 -7.30
C GLY A 490 28.74 9.49 -6.56
N SER A 491 29.99 9.96 -6.58
CA SER A 491 31.13 9.26 -5.98
C SER A 491 31.09 9.09 -4.46
N ASN A 492 30.15 9.75 -3.75
CA ASN A 492 29.94 9.51 -2.31
C ASN A 492 29.16 8.22 -2.05
N ILE A 493 28.46 7.68 -3.04
CA ILE A 493 27.84 6.35 -2.95
C ILE A 493 28.94 5.30 -3.17
N ARG A 494 29.12 4.43 -2.18
CA ARG A 494 30.10 3.33 -2.14
C ARG A 494 29.46 1.95 -2.28
N GLY A 495 28.14 1.91 -2.35
CA GLY A 495 27.37 0.68 -2.41
C GLY A 495 25.94 0.90 -1.96
N PHE A 496 25.23 -0.20 -1.73
CA PHE A 496 23.84 -0.20 -1.30
C PHE A 496 23.60 -1.23 -0.21
N TRP A 497 22.65 -0.93 0.67
CA TRP A 497 22.18 -1.85 1.69
C TRP A 497 20.71 -2.18 1.45
N ARG A 498 20.31 -3.38 1.84
CA ARG A 498 18.93 -3.83 1.78
C ARG A 498 18.55 -4.60 3.02
N GLN A 499 17.35 -4.31 3.52
CA GLN A 499 16.72 -5.05 4.60
C GLN A 499 15.39 -5.63 4.12
N VAL A 500 15.19 -6.93 4.34
CA VAL A 500 13.94 -7.62 4.07
C VAL A 500 13.29 -7.99 5.40
N TYR A 501 12.05 -7.56 5.59
CA TYR A 501 11.24 -7.84 6.77
C TYR A 501 10.12 -8.83 6.45
N LYS A 502 10.06 -9.93 7.21
CA LYS A 502 9.13 -11.05 7.04
C LYS A 502 8.19 -11.22 8.23
#